data_AF-A0A5P9GL84-F1
#
_entry.id   AF-A0A5P9GL84-F1
#
_cell.length_a   1.000
_cell.length_b   1.000
_cell.length_c   1.000
_cell.angle_alpha   90.00
_cell.angle_beta   90.00
_cell.angle_gamma   90.00
#
_symmetry.space_group_name_H-M   'P 1'
#
loop_
_entity.id
_entity.type
_entity.pdbx_description
1 polymer ?
#
loop_
_entity_poly.entity_id
_entity_poly.type
_entity_poly.pdbx_seq_one_letter_code
_entity_poly.pdbx_strand_id
1 'polypeptide(L)'
;MAERDYRKRYKEIMRNAGERKRILTQRALERERLYRKRGEARISELERDKADAAIRVIERIELELAKLAGGNESVAGQVERIHLKAEIAHLRKLRDQLLGHRRRKPPESGISVPAVPPRGPLPKQGGAEAPLDFSAPKR
;
A
#
# COMPACT_ATOMS: atom_id res chain seq x y z
N MET A 1 -4.74 66.68 20.28
CA MET A 1 -5.18 66.22 18.93
C MET A 1 -4.17 65.27 18.28
N ALA A 2 -2.87 65.57 18.26
CA ALA A 2 -1.84 64.77 17.58
C ALA A 2 -1.72 63.28 17.99
N GLU A 3 -1.97 62.95 19.26
CA GLU A 3 -1.82 61.58 19.79
C GLU A 3 -2.88 60.59 19.28
N ARG A 4 -4.10 61.09 18.99
CA ARG A 4 -5.18 60.29 18.39
C ARG A 4 -4.89 59.96 16.93
N ASP A 5 -4.27 60.88 16.19
CA ASP A 5 -3.89 60.68 14.80
C ASP A 5 -2.69 59.74 14.66
N TYR A 6 -1.72 59.81 15.59
CA TYR A 6 -0.62 58.85 15.66
C TYR A 6 -1.12 57.42 15.91
N ARG A 7 -2.01 57.22 16.89
CA ARG A 7 -2.61 55.91 17.16
C ARG A 7 -3.39 55.35 15.97
N LYS A 8 -4.11 56.19 15.22
CA LYS A 8 -4.84 55.77 14.01
C LYS A 8 -3.87 55.30 12.92
N ARG A 9 -2.84 56.11 12.59
CA ARG A 9 -1.83 55.76 11.58
C ARG A 9 -1.08 54.48 11.95
N TYR A 10 -0.70 54.31 13.21
CA TYR A 10 -0.01 53.10 13.67
C TYR A 10 -0.88 51.84 13.52
N LYS A 11 -2.17 51.91 13.90
CA LYS A 11 -3.11 50.80 13.72
C LYS A 11 -3.29 50.43 12.25
N GLU A 12 -3.31 51.40 11.36
CA GLU A 12 -3.44 51.20 9.92
C GLU A 12 -2.19 50.54 9.32
N ILE A 13 -0.99 50.98 9.70
CA ILE A 13 0.28 50.35 9.32
C ILE A 13 0.31 48.88 9.78
N MET A 14 -0.08 48.61 11.02
CA MET A 14 -0.10 47.25 11.57
C MET A 14 -1.16 46.36 10.92
N ARG A 15 -2.33 46.90 10.59
CA ARG A 15 -3.38 46.19 9.85
C ARG A 15 -2.89 45.81 8.45
N ASN A 16 -2.28 46.75 7.74
CA ASN A 16 -1.68 46.51 6.41
C ASN A 16 -0.55 45.47 6.47
N ALA A 17 0.28 45.49 7.52
CA ALA A 17 1.31 44.48 7.73
C ALA A 17 0.71 43.09 7.97
N GLY A 18 -0.35 43.00 8.78
CA GLY A 18 -1.09 41.77 9.02
C GLY A 18 -1.75 41.19 7.76
N GLU A 19 -2.37 42.05 6.95
CA GLU A 19 -2.98 41.66 5.66
C GLU A 19 -1.92 41.17 4.67
N ARG A 20 -0.79 41.88 4.54
CA ARG A 20 0.35 41.44 3.72
C ARG A 20 0.87 40.08 4.16
N LYS A 21 1.02 39.85 5.47
CA LYS A 21 1.46 38.56 6.01
C LYS A 21 0.48 37.44 5.65
N ARG A 22 -0.83 37.66 5.79
CA ARG A 22 -1.86 36.66 5.40
C ARG A 22 -1.81 36.31 3.93
N ILE A 23 -1.66 37.32 3.05
CA ILE A 23 -1.54 37.11 1.60
C ILE A 23 -0.29 36.28 1.28
N LEU A 24 0.85 36.58 1.93
CA LEU A 24 2.08 35.81 1.74
C LEU A 24 1.92 34.36 2.20
N THR A 25 1.29 34.13 3.35
CA THR A 25 1.00 32.78 3.86
C THR A 25 0.07 32.02 2.92
N GLN A 26 -0.99 32.65 2.42
CA GLN A 26 -1.91 32.03 1.45
C GLN A 26 -1.19 31.64 0.17
N ARG A 27 -0.37 32.54 -0.39
CA ARG A 27 0.45 32.26 -1.58
C ARG A 27 1.45 31.13 -1.35
N ALA A 28 2.05 31.05 -0.17
CA ALA A 28 2.96 29.96 0.18
C ALA A 28 2.22 28.60 0.21
N LEU A 29 1.05 28.55 0.84
CA LEU A 29 0.20 27.35 0.88
C LEU A 29 -0.29 26.94 -0.52
N GLU A 30 -0.67 27.89 -1.37
CA GLU A 30 -1.06 27.63 -2.75
C GLU A 30 0.09 27.03 -3.56
N ARG A 31 1.31 27.57 -3.42
CA ARG A 31 2.52 27.03 -4.05
C ARG A 31 2.78 25.59 -3.59
N GLU A 32 2.73 25.34 -2.28
CA GLU A 32 2.94 24.01 -1.71
C GLU A 32 1.93 22.99 -2.28
N ARG A 33 0.64 23.35 -2.31
CA ARG A 33 -0.41 22.53 -2.93
C ARG A 33 -0.13 22.25 -4.39
N LEU A 34 0.35 23.24 -5.14
CA LEU A 34 0.67 23.10 -6.55
C LEU A 34 1.88 22.18 -6.78
N TYR A 35 2.93 22.30 -5.97
CA TYR A 35 4.06 21.38 -6.02
C TYR A 35 3.64 19.95 -5.68
N ARG A 36 2.79 19.77 -4.66
CA ARG A 36 2.26 18.46 -4.30
C ARG A 36 1.45 17.84 -5.43
N LYS A 37 0.49 18.59 -6.01
CA LYS A 37 -0.30 18.14 -7.17
C LYS A 37 0.57 17.79 -8.38
N ARG A 38 1.62 18.56 -8.66
CA ARG A 38 2.58 18.25 -9.73
C ARG A 38 3.40 17.00 -9.43
N GLY A 39 3.81 16.81 -8.18
CA GLY A 39 4.49 15.60 -7.73
C GLY A 39 3.61 14.38 -7.90
N GLU A 40 2.37 14.45 -7.42
CA GLU A 40 1.35 13.39 -7.57
C GLU A 40 1.07 13.07 -9.03
N ALA A 41 0.93 14.09 -9.89
CA ALA A 41 0.72 13.89 -11.33
C ALA A 41 1.91 13.17 -12.00
N ARG A 42 3.15 13.55 -11.67
CA ARG A 42 4.36 12.89 -12.18
C ARG A 42 4.47 11.44 -11.71
N ILE A 43 4.15 11.18 -10.44
CA ILE A 43 4.13 9.81 -9.90
C ILE A 43 3.09 8.98 -10.66
N SER A 44 1.89 9.52 -10.85
CA SER A 44 0.82 8.85 -11.61
C SER A 44 1.20 8.57 -13.06
N GLU A 45 1.89 9.51 -13.72
CA GLU A 45 2.39 9.34 -15.08
C GLU A 45 3.44 8.22 -15.17
N LEU A 46 4.45 8.25 -14.28
CA LEU A 46 5.46 7.20 -14.19
C LEU A 46 4.86 5.82 -13.88
N GLU A 47 3.82 5.76 -13.05
CA GLU A 47 3.09 4.52 -12.76
C GLU A 47 2.34 3.99 -13.98
N ARG A 48 1.73 4.88 -14.78
CA ARG A 48 1.10 4.51 -16.06
C ARG A 48 2.12 3.99 -17.05
N ASP A 49 3.24 4.69 -17.23
CA ASP A 49 4.31 4.26 -18.15
C ASP A 49 4.86 2.89 -17.77
N LYS A 50 5.08 2.66 -16.47
CA LYS A 50 5.49 1.34 -15.95
C LYS A 50 4.42 0.28 -16.19
N ALA A 51 3.14 0.62 -16.03
CA ALA A 51 2.05 -0.31 -16.28
C ALA A 51 1.94 -0.68 -17.76
N ASP A 52 2.09 0.28 -18.66
CA ASP A 52 2.08 0.08 -20.11
C ASP A 52 3.27 -0.75 -20.57
N ALA A 53 4.47 -0.46 -20.06
CA ALA A 53 5.65 -1.26 -20.32
C ALA A 53 5.47 -2.73 -19.88
N ALA A 54 4.90 -2.94 -18.70
CA ALA A 54 4.60 -4.29 -18.20
C ALA A 54 3.57 -5.02 -19.07
N ILE A 55 2.55 -4.33 -19.58
CA ILE A 55 1.55 -4.91 -20.50
C ILE A 55 2.23 -5.41 -21.77
N ARG A 56 3.09 -4.60 -22.40
CA ARG A 56 3.82 -5.00 -23.61
C ARG A 56 4.70 -6.23 -23.41
N VAL A 57 5.34 -6.35 -22.24
CA VAL A 57 6.13 -7.54 -21.89
C VAL A 57 5.24 -8.77 -21.75
N ILE A 58 4.07 -8.63 -21.11
CA ILE A 58 3.10 -9.72 -20.97
C ILE A 58 2.60 -10.18 -22.34
N GLU A 59 2.20 -9.25 -23.21
CA GLU A 59 1.76 -9.57 -24.58
C GLU A 59 2.83 -10.33 -25.37
N ARG A 60 4.10 -9.93 -25.22
CA ARG A 60 5.22 -10.65 -25.85
C ARG A 60 5.36 -12.08 -25.32
N ILE A 61 5.27 -12.27 -23.99
CA ILE A 61 5.33 -13.60 -23.37
C ILE A 61 4.15 -14.47 -23.84
N GLU A 62 2.96 -13.90 -23.98
CA GLU A 62 1.78 -14.62 -24.45
C GLU A 62 1.92 -15.09 -25.90
N LEU A 63 2.46 -14.24 -26.78
CA LEU A 63 2.79 -14.61 -28.16
C LEU A 63 3.83 -15.74 -28.22
N GLU A 64 4.86 -15.67 -27.38
CA GLU A 64 5.91 -16.68 -27.32
C GLU A 64 5.39 -18.02 -26.79
N LEU A 65 4.51 -17.97 -25.78
CA LEU A 65 3.77 -19.14 -25.29
C LEU A 65 2.90 -19.78 -26.37
N ALA A 66 2.19 -18.99 -27.18
CA ALA A 66 1.35 -19.50 -28.26
C ALA A 66 2.21 -20.22 -29.33
N LYS A 67 3.36 -19.65 -29.69
CA LYS A 67 4.31 -20.27 -30.63
C LYS A 67 4.85 -21.59 -30.11
N LEU A 68 5.32 -21.63 -28.86
CA LEU A 68 5.88 -22.83 -28.25
C LEU A 68 4.82 -23.92 -28.03
N ALA A 69 3.59 -23.54 -27.70
CA ALA A 69 2.48 -24.48 -27.57
C ALA A 69 2.17 -25.19 -28.90
N GLY A 70 2.10 -24.44 -30.01
CA GLY A 70 1.89 -25.02 -31.35
C GLY A 70 3.05 -25.92 -31.81
N GLY A 71 4.30 -25.55 -31.50
CA GLY A 71 5.47 -26.38 -31.79
C GLY A 71 5.49 -27.69 -31.01
N ASN A 72 5.12 -27.65 -29.72
CA ASN A 72 5.12 -28.82 -28.84
C ASN A 72 4.20 -29.96 -29.29
N GLU A 73 3.11 -29.65 -29.98
CA GLU A 73 2.20 -30.66 -30.57
C GLU A 73 2.81 -31.35 -31.79
N SER A 74 3.69 -30.67 -32.50
CA SER A 74 4.30 -31.15 -33.76
C SER A 74 5.61 -31.91 -33.56
N VAL A 75 6.22 -31.84 -32.36
CA VAL A 75 7.49 -32.50 -32.07
C VAL A 75 7.30 -34.00 -31.77
N ALA A 76 7.98 -34.84 -32.55
CA ALA A 76 8.01 -36.29 -32.37
C ALA A 76 8.95 -36.76 -31.25
N GLY A 77 10.02 -36.02 -30.97
CA GLY A 77 11.04 -36.36 -29.98
C GLY A 77 10.59 -36.13 -28.54
N GLN A 78 10.74 -37.14 -27.67
CA GLN A 78 10.37 -37.03 -26.25
C GLN A 78 11.21 -36.00 -25.49
N VAL A 79 12.51 -35.91 -25.80
CA VAL A 79 13.44 -34.97 -25.15
C VAL A 79 13.12 -33.53 -25.49
N GLU A 80 12.94 -33.21 -26.77
CA GLU A 80 12.55 -31.88 -27.25
C GLU A 80 11.19 -31.45 -26.67
N ARG A 81 10.24 -32.38 -26.56
CA ARG A 81 8.94 -32.12 -25.91
C ARG A 81 9.10 -31.78 -24.42
N ILE A 82 10.03 -32.41 -23.71
CA ILE A 82 10.33 -32.08 -22.30
C ILE A 82 10.91 -30.66 -22.20
N HIS A 83 11.86 -30.30 -23.08
CA HIS A 83 12.43 -28.96 -23.12
C HIS A 83 11.37 -27.88 -23.40
N LEU A 84 10.52 -28.07 -24.41
CA LEU A 84 9.44 -27.14 -24.73
C LEU A 84 8.45 -26.99 -23.57
N LYS A 85 8.09 -28.07 -22.88
CA LYS A 85 7.25 -28.01 -21.68
C LYS A 85 7.90 -27.23 -20.55
N ALA A 86 9.20 -27.41 -20.32
CA ALA A 86 9.93 -26.68 -19.29
C ALA A 86 9.97 -25.18 -19.60
N GLU A 87 10.18 -24.81 -20.87
CA GLU A 87 10.21 -23.41 -21.30
C GLU A 87 8.82 -22.75 -21.23
N ILE A 88 7.77 -23.45 -21.64
CA ILE A 88 6.37 -23.02 -21.45
C ILE A 88 6.09 -22.78 -19.95
N ALA A 89 6.53 -23.69 -19.08
CA ALA A 89 6.33 -23.55 -17.63
C ALA A 89 7.08 -22.34 -17.07
N HIS A 90 8.31 -22.09 -17.52
CA HIS A 90 9.11 -20.93 -17.14
C HIS A 90 8.44 -19.60 -17.55
N LEU A 91 8.01 -19.50 -18.80
CA LEU A 91 7.33 -18.30 -19.32
C LEU A 91 5.99 -18.04 -18.62
N ARG A 92 5.21 -19.08 -18.32
CA ARG A 92 3.99 -18.95 -17.50
C ARG A 92 4.28 -18.37 -16.12
N LYS A 93 5.33 -18.88 -15.45
CA LYS A 93 5.75 -18.38 -14.14
C LYS A 93 6.15 -16.90 -14.20
N LEU A 94 6.92 -16.49 -15.21
CA LEU A 94 7.30 -15.09 -15.41
C LEU A 94 6.08 -14.18 -15.62
N ARG A 95 5.15 -14.59 -16.49
CA ARG A 95 3.88 -13.88 -16.69
C ARG A 95 3.11 -13.72 -15.38
N ASP A 96 2.97 -14.79 -14.61
CA ASP A 96 2.21 -14.79 -13.37
C ASP A 96 2.88 -13.93 -12.28
N GLN A 97 4.21 -13.83 -12.26
CA GLN A 97 4.93 -12.90 -11.37
C GLN A 97 4.68 -11.44 -11.76
N LEU A 98 4.71 -11.13 -13.05
CA LEU A 98 4.42 -9.77 -13.56
C LEU A 98 2.98 -9.36 -13.28
N LEU A 99 2.02 -10.28 -13.41
CA LEU A 99 0.62 -10.06 -13.04
C LEU A 99 0.41 -10.01 -11.52
N GLY A 100 1.12 -10.86 -10.77
CA GLY A 100 1.00 -10.99 -9.32
C GLY A 100 1.53 -9.79 -8.53
N HIS A 101 2.54 -9.08 -9.05
CA HIS A 101 2.97 -7.81 -8.49
C HIS A 101 1.86 -6.74 -8.45
N ARG A 102 0.85 -6.84 -9.33
CA ARG A 102 -0.32 -5.95 -9.30
C ARG A 102 -1.36 -6.30 -8.24
N ARG A 103 -1.34 -7.52 -7.68
CA ARG A 103 -2.37 -8.02 -6.75
C ARG A 103 -1.96 -8.03 -5.28
N ARG A 104 -0.77 -7.52 -4.91
CA ARG A 104 -0.43 -7.42 -3.48
C ARG A 104 -1.32 -6.38 -2.80
N LYS A 105 -2.04 -6.81 -1.75
CA LYS A 105 -2.78 -5.91 -0.86
C LYS A 105 -1.82 -4.85 -0.28
N PRO A 106 -2.28 -3.62 -0.03
CA PRO A 106 -1.44 -2.59 0.57
C PRO A 106 -0.88 -3.06 1.93
N PRO A 107 0.35 -2.65 2.28
CA PRO A 107 1.05 -3.09 3.49
C PRO A 107 0.28 -2.76 4.78
N GLU A 108 -0.66 -1.82 4.73
CA GLU A 108 -1.52 -1.45 5.86
C GLU A 108 -2.45 -2.59 6.32
N SER A 109 -2.68 -3.61 5.48
CA SER A 109 -3.45 -4.81 5.84
C SER A 109 -2.68 -5.83 6.70
N GLY A 110 -1.42 -5.53 7.06
CA GLY A 110 -0.56 -6.38 7.89
C GLY A 110 -0.39 -5.93 9.34
N ILE A 111 -1.01 -4.83 9.77
CA ILE A 111 -1.02 -4.47 11.20
C ILE A 111 -1.96 -5.43 11.90
N SER A 112 -1.39 -6.43 12.57
CA SER A 112 -2.13 -7.21 13.56
C SER A 112 -2.57 -6.25 14.66
N VAL A 113 -3.78 -5.72 14.57
CA VAL A 113 -4.40 -5.06 15.71
C VAL A 113 -4.61 -6.17 16.73
N PRO A 114 -3.92 -6.15 17.90
CA PRO A 114 -4.16 -7.16 18.90
C PRO A 114 -5.64 -7.10 19.27
N ALA A 115 -6.34 -8.22 19.11
CA ALA A 115 -7.73 -8.32 19.51
C ALA A 115 -7.78 -8.09 21.02
N VAL A 116 -8.26 -6.92 21.43
CA VAL A 116 -8.56 -6.67 22.85
C VAL A 116 -9.73 -7.57 23.18
N PRO A 117 -9.56 -8.59 24.06
CA PRO A 117 -10.68 -9.42 24.44
C PRO A 117 -11.75 -8.52 25.08
N PRO A 118 -13.04 -8.73 24.76
CA PRO A 118 -14.11 -7.97 25.40
C PRO A 118 -13.95 -8.11 26.92
N ARG A 119 -14.08 -7.00 27.65
CA ARG A 119 -14.00 -6.99 29.11
C ARG A 119 -15.20 -7.76 29.67
N GLY A 120 -15.09 -9.09 29.72
CA GLY A 120 -15.99 -9.95 30.44
C GLY A 120 -15.94 -9.64 31.94
N PRO A 121 -16.99 -9.98 32.70
CA PRO A 121 -17.00 -9.77 34.14
C PRO A 121 -15.80 -10.49 34.77
N LEU A 122 -15.08 -9.78 35.64
CA LEU A 122 -13.93 -10.33 36.38
C LEU A 122 -14.37 -11.59 37.14
N PRO A 123 -13.60 -12.69 37.10
CA PRO A 123 -13.91 -13.88 37.88
C PRO A 123 -13.94 -13.49 39.36
N LYS A 124 -15.04 -13.83 40.05
CA LYS A 124 -15.16 -13.59 41.48
C LYS A 124 -14.11 -14.45 42.19
N GLN A 125 -13.16 -13.80 42.88
CA GLN A 125 -12.24 -14.46 43.79
C GLN A 125 -13.07 -15.15 44.88
N GLY A 126 -13.19 -16.47 44.80
CA GLY A 126 -14.02 -17.22 45.74
C GLY A 126 -14.32 -18.64 45.24
N GLY A 127 -13.31 -19.35 44.76
CA GLY A 127 -13.37 -20.80 44.62
C GLY A 127 -12.82 -21.41 45.89
N ALA A 128 -13.69 -21.97 46.73
CA ALA A 128 -13.30 -22.70 47.92
C ALA A 128 -12.36 -23.86 47.53
N GLU A 129 -11.22 -23.97 48.21
CA GLU A 129 -10.40 -25.18 48.23
C GLU A 129 -11.27 -26.35 48.67
N ALA A 130 -11.56 -27.29 47.77
CA ALA A 130 -12.03 -28.60 48.18
C ALA A 130 -10.80 -29.42 48.60
N PRO A 131 -10.65 -29.81 49.88
CA PRO A 131 -9.57 -30.71 50.27
C PRO A 131 -9.81 -32.08 49.62
N LEU A 132 -8.84 -32.54 48.84
CA LEU A 132 -8.83 -33.88 48.24
C LEU A 132 -8.39 -34.89 49.32
N ASP A 133 -9.32 -35.67 49.84
CA ASP A 133 -9.01 -36.83 50.69
C ASP A 133 -8.46 -37.98 49.82
N PHE A 134 -7.14 -38.21 49.90
CA PHE A 134 -6.45 -39.28 49.17
C PHE A 134 -6.48 -40.63 49.91
N SER A 135 -7.61 -41.03 50.49
CA SER A 135 -7.74 -42.37 51.08
C SER A 135 -8.09 -43.41 50.02
N ALA A 136 -7.09 -43.82 49.24
CA ALA A 136 -7.10 -45.10 48.56
C ALA A 136 -6.37 -46.15 49.43
N PRO A 137 -6.91 -47.37 49.51
CA PRO A 137 -6.04 -48.49 49.21
C PRO A 137 -6.64 -49.35 48.10
N LYS A 138 -5.79 -49.62 47.11
CA LYS A 138 -5.99 -50.54 46.00
C LYS A 138 -6.48 -51.91 46.48
N ARG A 139 -7.53 -52.44 45.88
CA ARG A 139 -7.63 -53.85 45.48
C ARG A 139 -8.35 -53.94 44.14
#